data_AF-A0A370HHX5-F1
#
_entry.id   AF-A0A370HHX5-F1
#
_cell.length_a   1.000
_cell.length_b   1.000
_cell.length_c   1.000
_cell.angle_alpha   90.00
_cell.angle_beta   90.00
_cell.angle_gamma   90.00
#
_symmetry.space_group_name_H-M   'P 1'
#
loop_
_entity.id
_entity.type
_entity.pdbx_description
1 polymer ?
#
loop_
_entity_poly.entity_id
_entity_poly.type
_entity_poly.pdbx_seq_one_letter_code
_entity_poly.pdbx_strand_id
1 'polypeptide(L)'
;MTRFQQVLVVDNGDRAPDCALSAELAGMGYASVTAPLEATEEVLAMMPRPVAVVLQMPRHADWSERRRFLELASRLRKSLAPNRVPVIVAGGISGAATMLQNELGARAVAAPDL
;
A
#
# COMPACT_ATOMS: atom_id res chain seq x y z
N MET A 1 -0.15 -22.60 -9.66
CA MET A 1 0.15 -21.25 -10.17
C MET A 1 0.26 -20.33 -8.97
N THR A 2 1.47 -19.90 -8.61
CA THR A 2 1.71 -18.99 -7.49
C THR A 2 1.08 -17.64 -7.82
N ARG A 3 -0.07 -17.33 -7.20
CA ARG A 3 -0.66 -15.99 -7.31
C ARG A 3 0.26 -15.05 -6.55
N PHE A 4 1.08 -14.28 -7.28
CA PHE A 4 1.83 -13.20 -6.68
C PHE A 4 0.86 -12.27 -5.97
N GLN A 5 1.08 -12.08 -4.68
CA GLN A 5 0.26 -11.21 -3.87
C GLN A 5 0.61 -9.76 -4.23
N GLN A 6 -0.33 -9.04 -4.85
CA GLN A 6 -0.10 -7.69 -5.36
C GLN A 6 -0.37 -6.64 -4.27
N VAL A 7 0.60 -5.76 -4.05
CA VAL A 7 0.55 -4.65 -3.11
C VAL A 7 0.44 -3.35 -3.90
N LEU A 8 -0.61 -2.57 -3.65
CA LEU A 8 -0.79 -1.27 -4.28
C LEU A 8 -0.05 -0.22 -3.47
N VAL A 9 0.88 0.48 -4.09
CA VAL A 9 1.65 1.56 -3.50
C VAL A 9 1.14 2.88 -4.07
N VAL A 10 0.71 3.78 -3.21
CA VAL A 10 0.22 5.11 -3.59
C VAL A 10 1.26 6.15 -3.22
N ASP A 11 1.69 6.92 -4.21
CA ASP A 11 2.66 7.99 -4.06
C ASP A 11 2.18 9.26 -4.79
N ASN A 12 2.77 10.43 -4.53
CA ASN A 12 2.36 11.67 -5.19
C ASN A 12 3.08 11.95 -6.52
N GLY A 13 3.91 11.02 -7.00
CA GLY A 13 4.74 11.23 -8.17
C GLY A 13 6.07 11.92 -7.86
N ASP A 14 6.32 12.28 -6.59
CA ASP A 14 7.63 12.67 -6.08
C ASP A 14 8.49 11.41 -5.91
N ARG A 15 8.86 10.83 -7.05
CA ARG A 15 9.66 9.61 -7.06
C ARG A 15 11.08 9.96 -6.64
N ALA A 16 11.45 9.57 -5.43
CA ALA A 16 12.82 9.18 -5.20
C ALA A 16 13.15 8.08 -6.24
N PRO A 17 14.19 8.25 -7.09
CA PRO A 17 14.48 7.36 -8.21
C PRO A 17 14.83 5.92 -7.80
N ASP A 18 14.98 5.67 -6.49
CA ASP A 18 15.34 4.39 -5.93
C ASP A 18 14.10 3.69 -5.35
N CYS A 19 13.60 2.75 -6.13
CA CYS A 19 12.44 1.90 -5.87
C CYS A 19 12.73 0.87 -4.76
N ALA A 20 13.22 1.31 -3.60
CA ALA A 20 13.59 0.42 -2.50
C ALA A 20 12.36 -0.36 -1.97
N LEU A 21 11.15 0.21 -2.01
CA LEU A 21 9.95 -0.52 -1.57
C LEU A 21 9.59 -1.68 -2.51
N SER A 22 9.67 -1.47 -3.84
CA SER A 22 9.38 -2.51 -4.81
C SER A 22 10.40 -3.64 -4.76
N ALA A 23 11.68 -3.30 -4.53
CA ALA A 23 12.74 -4.28 -4.32
C ALA A 23 12.51 -5.11 -3.04
N GLU A 24 12.14 -4.46 -1.93
CA GLU A 24 11.78 -5.15 -0.67
C GLU A 24 10.57 -6.07 -0.87
N LEU A 25 9.53 -5.58 -1.55
CA LEU A 25 8.32 -6.36 -1.85
C LEU A 25 8.64 -7.57 -2.73
N ALA A 26 9.43 -7.38 -3.78
CA ALA A 26 9.88 -8.46 -4.63
C ALA A 26 10.73 -9.49 -3.86
N GLY A 27 11.61 -9.04 -2.95
CA GLY A 27 12.39 -9.91 -2.06
C GLY A 27 11.52 -10.74 -1.11
N MET A 28 10.35 -10.22 -0.74
CA MET A 28 9.35 -10.92 0.06
C MET A 28 8.37 -11.77 -0.78
N GLY A 29 8.49 -11.77 -2.11
CA GLY A 29 7.58 -12.50 -3.02
C GLY A 29 6.26 -11.78 -3.32
N TYR A 30 6.15 -10.50 -2.98
CA TYR A 30 5.01 -9.64 -3.32
C TYR A 30 5.26 -8.88 -4.62
N ALA A 31 4.26 -8.83 -5.49
CA ALA A 31 4.26 -7.93 -6.62
C ALA A 31 3.84 -6.54 -6.14
N SER A 32 4.53 -5.49 -6.57
CA SER A 32 4.17 -4.11 -6.20
C SER A 32 3.66 -3.35 -7.42
N VAL A 33 2.58 -2.60 -7.25
CA VAL A 33 2.01 -1.75 -8.30
C VAL A 33 1.97 -0.34 -7.74
N THR A 34 2.67 0.59 -8.36
CA THR A 34 2.67 1.99 -7.93
C THR A 34 1.64 2.78 -8.72
N ALA A 35 0.78 3.53 -8.03
CA ALA A 35 -0.21 4.41 -8.62
C ALA A 35 -0.11 5.80 -8.00
N PRO A 36 -0.34 6.87 -8.76
CA PRO A 36 -0.50 8.19 -8.19
C PRO A 36 -1.79 8.27 -7.36
N LEU A 37 -1.83 9.21 -6.41
CA LEU A 37 -3.00 9.48 -5.56
C LEU A 37 -4.31 9.56 -6.37
N GLU A 38 -4.28 10.25 -7.50
CA GLU A 38 -5.45 10.50 -8.36
C GLU A 38 -5.89 9.25 -9.15
N ALA A 39 -4.95 8.40 -9.58
CA ALA A 39 -5.26 7.18 -10.32
C ALA A 39 -5.44 5.95 -9.41
N THR A 40 -5.38 6.12 -8.09
CA THR A 40 -5.45 4.99 -7.15
C THR A 40 -6.77 4.24 -7.29
N GLU A 41 -7.89 4.95 -7.43
CA GLU A 41 -9.21 4.33 -7.59
C GLU A 41 -9.32 3.59 -8.93
N GLU A 42 -8.73 4.14 -10.00
CA GLU A 42 -8.71 3.52 -11.32
C GLU A 42 -7.86 2.25 -11.34
N VAL A 43 -6.66 2.30 -10.76
CA VAL A 43 -5.79 1.12 -10.62
C VAL A 43 -6.43 0.06 -9.71
N LEU A 44 -7.10 0.48 -8.65
CA LEU A 44 -7.84 -0.44 -7.79
C LEU A 44 -9.04 -1.09 -8.52
N ALA A 45 -9.70 -0.37 -9.42
CA ALA A 45 -10.75 -0.93 -10.27
C ALA A 45 -10.19 -1.97 -11.26
N MET A 46 -8.98 -1.75 -11.80
CA MET A 46 -8.28 -2.73 -12.63
C MET A 46 -7.74 -3.92 -11.83
N MET A 47 -7.42 -3.72 -10.55
CA MET A 47 -6.83 -4.72 -9.66
C MET A 47 -7.69 -4.86 -8.40
N PRO A 48 -8.83 -5.56 -8.47
CA PRO A 48 -9.87 -5.53 -7.43
C PRO A 48 -9.50 -6.23 -6.11
N ARG A 49 -8.36 -6.93 -6.05
CA ARG A 49 -7.93 -7.69 -4.86
C ARG A 49 -6.43 -7.50 -4.57
N PRO A 50 -5.98 -6.27 -4.22
CA PRO A 50 -4.67 -6.11 -3.63
C PRO A 50 -4.64 -6.78 -2.25
N VAL A 51 -3.47 -7.30 -1.86
CA VAL A 51 -3.30 -7.89 -0.52
C VAL A 51 -3.10 -6.83 0.55
N ALA A 52 -2.65 -5.65 0.13
CA ALA A 52 -2.53 -4.45 0.96
C ALA A 52 -2.42 -3.21 0.08
N VAL A 53 -2.75 -2.06 0.67
CA VAL A 53 -2.50 -0.75 0.08
C VAL A 53 -1.58 0.05 0.99
N VAL A 54 -0.48 0.54 0.43
CA VAL A 54 0.53 1.32 1.14
C VAL A 54 0.53 2.72 0.56
N LEU A 55 0.13 3.71 1.35
CA LEU A 55 0.27 5.12 1.01
C LEU A 55 1.62 5.61 1.52
N GLN A 56 2.54 5.90 0.59
CA GLN A 56 3.80 6.54 0.91
C GLN A 56 3.61 8.05 0.93
N MET A 57 3.79 8.62 2.11
CA MET A 57 3.78 10.06 2.29
C MET A 57 5.19 10.61 2.03
N PRO A 58 5.34 11.60 1.13
CA PRO A 58 6.63 12.27 0.96
C PRO A 58 7.04 12.94 2.27
N ARG A 59 8.32 12.81 2.64
CA ARG A 59 8.85 13.44 3.88
C ARG A 59 8.71 14.96 3.85
N HIS A 60 8.86 15.56 2.66
CA HIS A 60 8.72 16.99 2.41
C HIS A 60 7.32 17.40 1.92
N ALA A 61 6.32 16.52 1.98
CA ALA A 61 4.96 16.87 1.56
C ALA A 61 4.42 18.04 2.37
N ASP A 62 3.84 19.02 1.68
CA ASP A 62 3.15 20.15 2.31
C ASP A 62 1.94 19.68 3.11
N TRP A 63 1.47 20.51 4.03
CA TRP A 63 0.28 20.19 4.84
C TRP A 63 -0.96 19.87 3.98
N SER A 64 -1.09 20.54 2.83
CA SER A 64 -2.14 20.31 1.84
C SER A 64 -2.05 18.92 1.21
N GLU A 65 -0.85 18.47 0.83
CA GLU A 65 -0.63 17.12 0.31
C GLU A 65 -0.86 16.07 1.38
N ARG A 66 -0.36 16.31 2.60
CA ARG A 66 -0.59 15.39 3.71
C ARG A 66 -2.06 15.16 3.98
N ARG A 67 -2.86 16.22 3.94
CA ARG A 67 -4.31 16.15 4.09
C ARG A 67 -4.95 15.33 2.97
N ARG A 68 -4.56 15.54 1.71
CA ARG A 68 -5.05 14.75 0.57
C ARG A 68 -4.75 13.26 0.73
N PHE A 69 -3.55 12.91 1.19
CA PHE A 69 -3.16 11.53 1.49
C PHE A 69 -3.99 10.90 2.61
N LEU A 70 -4.21 11.62 3.70
CA LEU A 70 -5.04 11.14 4.82
C LEU A 70 -6.50 10.96 4.40
N GLU A 71 -7.03 11.89 3.60
CA GLU A 71 -8.38 11.78 3.04
C GLU A 71 -8.51 10.58 2.11
N LEU A 72 -7.54 10.34 1.22
CA LEU A 72 -7.52 9.15 0.37
C LEU A 72 -7.41 7.87 1.21
N ALA A 73 -6.50 7.82 2.19
CA ALA A 73 -6.36 6.67 3.08
C ALA A 73 -7.68 6.34 3.80
N SER A 74 -8.40 7.36 4.26
CA SER A 74 -9.71 7.19 4.91
C SER A 74 -10.77 6.65 3.93
N ARG A 75 -10.80 7.17 2.69
CA ARG A 75 -11.69 6.68 1.64
C ARG A 75 -11.39 5.23 1.25
N LEU A 76 -10.10 4.92 1.03
CA LEU A 76 -9.65 3.56 0.72
C LEU A 76 -9.98 2.60 1.85
N ARG A 77 -9.74 2.98 3.11
CA ARG A 77 -10.12 2.16 4.28
C ARG A 77 -11.60 1.79 4.25
N LYS A 78 -12.49 2.73 3.91
CA LYS A 78 -13.94 2.46 3.80
C LYS A 78 -14.27 1.56 2.60
N SER A 79 -13.68 1.83 1.45
CA SER A 79 -13.89 1.04 0.21
C SER A 79 -13.36 -0.39 0.34
N LEU A 80 -12.25 -0.56 1.06
CA LEU A 80 -11.53 -1.81 1.20
C LEU A 80 -11.86 -2.60 2.47
N ALA A 81 -12.54 -1.99 3.45
CA ALA A 81 -13.10 -2.66 4.61
C ALA A 81 -13.89 -3.94 4.25
N PRO A 82 -14.82 -3.95 3.27
CA PRO A 82 -15.54 -5.17 2.90
C PRO A 82 -14.61 -6.25 2.33
N ASN A 83 -13.56 -5.85 1.62
CA ASN A 83 -12.56 -6.76 1.06
C ASN A 83 -11.46 -7.13 2.06
N ARG A 84 -11.55 -6.63 3.30
CA ARG A 84 -10.55 -6.87 4.34
C ARG A 84 -9.14 -6.52 3.81
N VAL A 85 -8.95 -5.45 3.04
CA VAL A 85 -7.59 -5.07 2.61
C VAL A 85 -7.01 -4.01 3.57
N PRO A 86 -5.84 -4.24 4.19
CA PRO A 86 -5.23 -3.26 5.08
C PRO A 86 -4.71 -2.08 4.27
N VAL A 87 -4.93 -0.88 4.82
CA VAL A 87 -4.45 0.39 4.26
C VAL A 87 -3.46 0.98 5.25
N ILE A 88 -2.21 1.08 4.83
CA ILE A 88 -1.05 1.47 5.64
C ILE A 88 -0.58 2.84 5.15
N VAL A 89 -0.36 3.77 6.06
CA VAL A 89 0.20 5.09 5.73
C VAL A 89 1.60 5.16 6.31
N ALA A 90 2.61 5.32 5.45
CA ALA A 90 4.01 5.32 5.85
C ALA A 90 4.71 6.61 5.44
N GLY A 91 5.41 7.26 6.38
CA GLY A 91 6.20 8.48 6.13
C GLY A 91 7.61 8.20 5.56
N GLY A 92 7.79 7.08 4.86
CA GLY A 92 9.06 6.65 4.29
C GLY A 92 9.11 5.18 3.91
N ILE A 93 10.12 4.81 3.12
CA ILE A 93 10.24 3.50 2.47
C ILE A 93 10.42 2.35 3.49
N SER A 94 11.36 2.50 4.42
CA SER A 94 11.66 1.47 5.43
C SER A 94 10.48 1.20 6.40
N GLY A 95 9.67 2.23 6.67
CA GLY A 95 8.47 2.08 7.52
C GLY A 95 7.35 1.31 6.83
N ALA A 96 7.18 1.51 5.52
CA ALA A 96 6.13 0.87 4.74
C ALA A 96 6.28 -0.66 4.69
N ALA A 97 7.47 -1.17 4.35
CA ALA A 97 7.72 -2.62 4.26
C ALA A 97 7.56 -3.30 5.62
N THR A 98 8.10 -2.70 6.69
CA THR A 98 8.00 -3.24 8.06
C THR A 98 6.55 -3.25 8.54
N MET A 99 5.79 -2.18 8.34
CA MET A 99 4.37 -2.14 8.71
C MET A 99 3.54 -3.15 7.90
N LEU A 100 3.84 -3.29 6.62
CA LEU A 100 3.19 -4.28 5.77
C LEU A 100 3.47 -5.71 6.25
N GLN A 101 4.73 -6.04 6.52
CA GLN A 101 5.11 -7.35 7.07
C GLN A 101 4.43 -7.60 8.41
N ASN A 102 4.36 -6.60 9.28
CA ASN A 102 3.70 -6.74 10.58
C ASN A 102 2.19 -6.96 10.44
N GLU A 103 1.51 -6.22 9.57
CA GLU A 103 0.07 -6.38 9.33
C GLU A 103 -0.26 -7.70 8.62
N LEU A 104 0.48 -8.06 7.57
CA LEU A 104 0.29 -9.32 6.86
C LEU A 104 0.66 -10.52 7.74
N GLY A 105 1.73 -10.42 8.52
CA GLY A 105 2.14 -11.43 9.49
C GLY A 105 1.13 -11.59 10.63
N ALA A 106 0.63 -10.49 11.20
CA ALA A 106 -0.44 -10.53 12.20
C ALA A 106 -1.72 -11.17 11.65
N ARG A 107 -2.01 -11.00 10.36
CA ARG A 107 -3.15 -11.66 9.70
C ARG A 107 -2.92 -13.12 9.38
N ALA A 108 -1.71 -13.51 9.01
CA ALA A 108 -1.36 -14.93 8.87
C ALA A 108 -1.50 -15.66 10.21
N VAL A 109 -1.24 -14.98 11.34
CA VAL A 109 -1.47 -15.50 12.69
C VAL A 109 -2.94 -15.45 13.11
N ALA A 110 -3.68 -14.40 12.72
CA ALA A 110 -5.09 -14.20 13.08
C ALA A 110 -6.09 -14.96 12.18
N ALA A 111 -5.62 -15.53 11.08
CA ALA A 111 -6.33 -16.59 10.37
C ALA A 111 -5.84 -17.92 10.95
N PRO A 112 -6.44 -18.44 12.03
CA PRO A 112 -6.23 -19.85 12.34
C PRO A 112 -6.70 -20.62 11.11
N ASP A 113 -5.78 -21.42 10.58
CA ASP A 113 -6.04 -22.48 9.62
C ASP A 113 -7.33 -23.22 10.06
N LEU A 114 -8.27 -23.31 9.13
CA LEU A 114 -9.62 -23.81 9.35
C LEU A 114 -9.60 -25.34 9.50
#